data_AF-A0A3A8NVQ8-F1
#
_entry.id   AF-A0A3A8NVQ8-F1
#
_cell.length_a   1.000
_cell.length_b   1.000
_cell.length_c   1.000
_cell.angle_alpha   90.00
_cell.angle_beta   90.00
_cell.angle_gamma   90.00
#
_symmetry.space_group_name_H-M   'P 1'
#
loop_
_entity.id
_entity.type
_entity.pdbx_description
1 polymer ?
#
loop_
_entity_poly.entity_id
_entity_poly.type
_entity_poly.pdbx_seq_one_letter_code
_entity_poly.pdbx_strand_id
1 'polypeptide(L)'
;FESATAGRRGTPALGSPTPAATPLPVGTAGTQVVTTDTVATYQAGPPQRPDIHHDNGFLQNPNDPNDRTPIATQSPGVGDYAARAEWEGRLAAGRAIQGVPGVPHNNIPDGLDTYDHFLHGNGADRHFSYERFVSTDPAGQAVLTNSTRDTQQGAEAYYNQLVANDPSLANRPVTFQITGSQIPVGSSEQFPYPETENWQKAIGGHNVWNSATVTVYPPEQPGGQPRFSMDMTLHAEDRYNFNPGQHDIATGAPDAANGRLERTGLGHQYTNYGTLQRQVTWTQGSPENAVSRPIGGR
;
A
#
# COMPACT_ATOMS: atom_id res chain seq x y z
N PHE A 1 50.59 1.75 61.60
CA PHE A 1 49.34 0.97 61.60
C PHE A 1 48.23 1.95 61.28
N GLU A 2 47.97 2.16 59.97
CA GLU A 2 46.82 1.63 59.21
C GLU A 2 45.69 2.68 59.21
N SER A 3 45.00 3.06 58.13
CA SER A 3 44.95 2.56 56.76
C SER A 3 44.55 3.69 55.81
N ALA A 4 45.11 3.64 54.60
CA ALA A 4 44.73 4.47 53.46
C ALA A 4 43.42 3.96 52.83
N THR A 5 42.54 4.88 52.42
CA THR A 5 41.46 4.60 51.47
C THR A 5 41.84 5.17 50.11
N ALA A 6 42.05 4.27 49.15
CA ALA A 6 42.42 4.60 47.77
C ALA A 6 41.24 5.22 47.02
N GLY A 7 41.41 6.44 46.52
CA GLY A 7 40.50 7.09 45.58
C GLY A 7 40.57 6.41 44.21
N ARG A 8 39.45 5.83 43.78
CA ARG A 8 39.26 5.25 42.45
C ARG A 8 39.18 6.38 41.42
N ARG A 9 40.21 6.52 40.58
CA ARG A 9 40.19 7.39 39.40
C ARG A 9 39.11 6.91 38.44
N GLY A 10 38.11 7.76 38.18
CA GLY A 10 37.13 7.54 37.12
C GLY A 10 37.80 7.71 35.75
N THR A 11 37.67 6.71 34.91
CA THR A 11 37.94 6.77 33.47
C THR A 11 36.93 7.72 32.79
N PRO A 12 37.34 8.51 31.78
CA PRO A 12 36.40 9.32 31.01
C PRO A 12 35.41 8.40 30.29
N ALA A 13 34.12 8.71 30.39
CA ALA A 13 33.09 8.04 29.61
C ALA A 13 33.38 8.27 28.11
N LEU A 14 33.51 7.17 27.36
CA LEU A 14 33.47 7.18 25.91
C LEU A 14 32.15 7.83 25.49
N GLY A 15 32.24 8.99 24.84
CA GLY A 15 31.07 9.70 24.32
C GLY A 15 30.27 8.79 23.41
N SER A 16 28.96 8.74 23.63
CA SER A 16 28.03 8.12 22.70
C SER A 16 28.24 8.74 21.31
N PRO A 17 28.38 7.93 20.24
CA PRO A 17 28.54 8.48 18.90
C PRO A 17 27.30 9.32 18.57
N THR A 18 27.53 10.58 18.18
CA THR A 18 26.53 11.45 17.57
C THR A 18 25.89 10.69 16.40
N PRO A 19 24.55 10.66 16.27
CA PRO A 19 23.92 10.08 15.09
C PRO A 19 24.50 10.76 13.84
N ALA A 20 25.08 9.97 12.94
CA ALA A 20 25.54 10.48 11.66
C ALA A 20 24.35 11.16 10.97
N ALA A 21 24.52 12.41 10.54
CA ALA A 21 23.49 13.10 9.78
C ALA A 21 23.16 12.27 8.53
N THR A 22 21.88 11.95 8.33
CA THR A 22 21.42 11.25 7.13
C THR A 22 21.86 12.06 5.91
N PRO A 23 22.63 11.47 4.97
CA PRO A 23 23.03 12.16 3.76
C PRO A 23 21.81 12.69 3.02
N LEU A 24 21.91 13.92 2.48
CA LEU A 24 20.86 14.47 1.64
C LEU A 24 20.67 13.57 0.39
N PRO A 25 19.41 13.31 -0.02
CA PRO A 25 19.15 12.58 -1.25
C PRO A 25 19.86 13.22 -2.45
N VAL A 26 20.59 12.42 -3.22
CA VAL A 26 21.15 12.81 -4.52
C VAL A 26 20.16 12.50 -5.64
N GLY A 27 20.41 13.07 -6.81
CA GLY A 27 19.59 12.90 -8.01
C GLY A 27 18.70 14.11 -8.31
N THR A 28 18.22 14.19 -9.54
CA THR A 28 17.30 15.24 -9.99
C THR A 28 15.88 14.69 -10.01
N ALA A 29 14.97 15.30 -9.25
CA ALA A 29 13.57 14.90 -9.21
C ALA A 29 12.94 14.85 -10.61
N GLY A 30 12.14 13.82 -10.88
CA GLY A 30 11.52 13.55 -12.18
C GLY A 30 12.44 12.87 -13.20
N THR A 31 13.70 12.58 -12.86
CA THR A 31 14.57 11.78 -13.74
C THR A 31 14.03 10.36 -13.83
N GLN A 32 13.69 9.91 -15.04
CA GLN A 32 13.16 8.57 -15.24
C GLN A 32 14.23 7.51 -14.98
N VAL A 33 13.87 6.48 -14.24
CA VAL A 33 14.72 5.31 -14.03
C VAL A 33 14.50 4.35 -15.18
N VAL A 34 15.54 4.12 -15.97
CA VAL A 34 15.58 3.08 -17.01
C VAL A 34 15.63 1.69 -16.37
N THR A 35 14.51 0.96 -16.43
CA THR A 35 14.37 -0.42 -15.97
C THR A 35 13.96 -1.34 -17.12
N THR A 36 14.28 -2.64 -17.03
CA THR A 36 13.87 -3.66 -18.03
C THR A 36 12.86 -4.66 -17.49
N ASP A 37 12.88 -4.90 -16.18
CA ASP A 37 12.18 -6.04 -15.55
C ASP A 37 11.21 -5.61 -14.43
N THR A 38 10.87 -4.32 -14.36
CA THR A 38 9.86 -3.82 -13.42
C THR A 38 8.49 -3.70 -14.08
N VAL A 39 7.44 -3.93 -13.30
CA VAL A 39 6.05 -3.66 -13.66
C VAL A 39 5.76 -2.17 -13.55
N ALA A 40 6.21 -1.51 -12.48
CA ALA A 40 6.11 -0.06 -12.39
C ALA A 40 7.20 0.63 -13.21
N THR A 41 6.86 1.80 -13.74
CA THR A 41 7.87 2.77 -14.18
C THR A 41 8.30 3.61 -12.99
N TYR A 42 9.61 3.80 -12.81
CA TYR A 42 10.14 4.56 -11.69
C TYR A 42 10.72 5.89 -12.14
N GLN A 43 10.66 6.88 -11.25
CA GLN A 43 11.36 8.14 -11.38
C GLN A 43 12.03 8.52 -10.06
N ALA A 44 13.11 9.27 -10.17
CA ALA A 44 13.80 9.85 -9.02
C ALA A 44 12.98 10.95 -8.37
N GLY A 45 13.09 11.07 -7.04
CA GLY A 45 12.47 12.15 -6.28
C GLY A 45 11.59 11.66 -5.13
N PRO A 46 10.96 12.61 -4.41
CA PRO A 46 10.15 12.29 -3.25
C PRO A 46 8.91 11.45 -3.62
N PRO A 47 8.26 10.82 -2.62
CA PRO A 47 7.01 10.12 -2.83
C PRO A 47 5.97 10.97 -3.59
N GLN A 48 5.40 10.41 -4.65
CA GLN A 48 4.33 11.03 -5.42
C GLN A 48 3.22 10.01 -5.68
N ARG A 49 1.97 10.40 -5.39
CA ARG A 49 0.81 9.60 -5.80
C ARG A 49 0.68 9.67 -7.33
N PRO A 50 0.60 8.53 -8.04
CA PRO A 50 0.35 8.54 -9.47
C PRO A 50 -1.04 9.11 -9.79
N ASP A 51 -1.26 9.51 -11.05
CA ASP A 51 -2.58 9.94 -11.50
C ASP A 51 -3.49 8.71 -11.72
N ILE A 52 -4.10 8.22 -10.65
CA ILE A 52 -5.04 7.11 -10.67
C ILE A 52 -6.43 7.63 -11.08
N HIS A 53 -6.97 7.06 -12.15
CA HIS A 53 -8.36 7.25 -12.57
C HIS A 53 -9.22 6.10 -12.01
N HIS A 54 -10.29 6.47 -11.33
CA HIS A 54 -11.28 5.54 -10.81
C HIS A 54 -12.61 5.80 -11.51
N ASP A 55 -13.36 4.73 -11.80
CA ASP A 55 -14.74 4.87 -12.24
C ASP A 55 -15.66 5.29 -11.08
N ASN A 56 -16.88 5.69 -11.42
CA ASN A 56 -17.92 6.05 -10.46
C ASN A 56 -19.07 5.03 -10.41
N GLY A 57 -18.87 3.81 -10.91
CA GLY A 57 -19.87 2.75 -10.89
C GLY A 57 -21.23 3.20 -11.45
N PHE A 58 -22.29 3.05 -10.66
CA PHE A 58 -23.64 3.51 -11.02
C PHE A 58 -23.81 5.03 -11.15
N LEU A 59 -22.83 5.82 -10.70
CA LEU A 59 -22.77 7.27 -10.86
C LEU A 59 -21.84 7.71 -12.01
N GLN A 60 -21.29 6.79 -12.80
CA GLN A 60 -20.48 7.14 -13.96
C GLN A 60 -21.32 7.84 -15.04
N ASN A 61 -20.73 8.86 -15.67
CA ASN A 61 -21.34 9.52 -16.82
C ASN A 61 -21.41 8.53 -18.01
N PRO A 62 -22.61 8.18 -18.50
CA PRO A 62 -22.74 7.20 -19.58
C PRO A 62 -22.23 7.71 -20.93
N ASN A 63 -22.01 9.02 -21.08
CA ASN A 63 -21.48 9.63 -22.30
C ASN A 63 -19.96 9.83 -22.26
N ASP A 64 -19.35 9.68 -21.08
CA ASP A 64 -17.90 9.79 -20.90
C ASP A 64 -17.44 8.85 -19.78
N PRO A 65 -16.92 7.66 -20.11
CA PRO A 65 -16.42 6.71 -19.12
C PRO A 65 -15.17 7.20 -18.38
N ASN A 66 -14.52 8.27 -18.85
CA ASN A 66 -13.37 8.88 -18.18
C ASN A 66 -13.76 10.07 -17.30
N ASP A 67 -15.04 10.45 -17.24
CA ASP A 67 -15.51 11.53 -16.38
C ASP A 67 -15.23 11.18 -14.91
N ARG A 68 -14.38 11.99 -14.26
CA ARG A 68 -14.03 11.83 -12.85
C ARG A 68 -15.12 12.34 -11.92
N THR A 69 -16.11 13.06 -12.46
CA THR A 69 -17.20 13.66 -11.70
C THR A 69 -18.39 12.70 -11.68
N PRO A 70 -18.83 12.26 -10.49
CA PRO A 70 -20.05 11.47 -10.39
C PRO A 70 -21.27 12.28 -10.87
N ILE A 71 -22.21 11.64 -11.55
CA ILE A 71 -23.49 12.28 -11.87
C ILE A 71 -24.29 12.56 -10.58
N ALA A 72 -25.18 13.55 -10.64
CA ALA A 72 -26.01 13.93 -9.50
C ALA A 72 -26.93 12.77 -9.04
N THR A 73 -27.06 12.63 -7.73
CA THR A 73 -28.00 11.68 -7.12
C THR A 73 -29.45 12.12 -7.31
N GLN A 74 -30.35 11.15 -7.16
CA GLN A 74 -31.80 11.33 -7.23
C GLN A 74 -32.39 11.29 -5.82
N SER A 75 -33.58 11.86 -5.62
CA SER A 75 -34.25 11.76 -4.32
C SER A 75 -34.68 10.31 -4.02
N PRO A 76 -34.42 9.80 -2.81
CA PRO A 76 -34.85 8.45 -2.42
C PRO A 76 -36.37 8.35 -2.28
N GLY A 77 -36.93 7.21 -2.68
CA GLY A 77 -38.31 6.82 -2.37
C GLY A 77 -38.40 5.94 -1.13
N VAL A 78 -39.63 5.63 -0.68
CA VAL A 78 -39.87 4.75 0.48
C VAL A 78 -39.22 3.37 0.31
N GLY A 79 -39.24 2.82 -0.91
CA GLY A 79 -38.59 1.55 -1.21
C GLY A 79 -37.07 1.60 -1.04
N ASP A 80 -36.44 2.75 -1.29
CA ASP A 80 -35.00 2.92 -1.13
C ASP A 80 -34.60 2.94 0.34
N TYR A 81 -35.41 3.59 1.20
CA TYR A 81 -35.23 3.53 2.65
C TYR A 81 -35.46 2.12 3.21
N ALA A 82 -36.46 1.39 2.70
CA ALA A 82 -36.69 0.00 3.10
C ALA A 82 -35.52 -0.91 2.71
N ALA A 83 -34.98 -0.74 1.49
CA ALA A 83 -33.80 -1.46 1.03
C ALA A 83 -32.57 -1.13 1.90
N ARG A 84 -32.35 0.15 2.23
CA ARG A 84 -31.27 0.55 3.15
C ARG A 84 -31.41 -0.15 4.51
N ALA A 85 -32.61 -0.14 5.10
CA ALA A 85 -32.85 -0.79 6.39
C ALA A 85 -32.60 -2.31 6.33
N GLU A 86 -32.94 -2.97 5.21
CA GLU A 86 -32.61 -4.38 4.99
C GLU A 86 -31.09 -4.61 5.02
N TRP A 87 -30.32 -3.78 4.31
CA TRP A 87 -28.87 -3.88 4.25
C TRP A 87 -28.18 -3.57 5.58
N GLU A 88 -28.67 -2.58 6.33
CA GLU A 88 -28.24 -2.33 7.71
C GLU A 88 -28.50 -3.55 8.61
N GLY A 89 -29.66 -4.20 8.46
CA GLY A 89 -29.98 -5.44 9.15
C GLY A 89 -29.02 -6.58 8.80
N ARG A 90 -28.68 -6.75 7.52
CA ARG A 90 -27.70 -7.74 7.05
C ARG A 90 -26.30 -7.47 7.59
N LEU A 91 -25.87 -6.21 7.59
CA LEU A 91 -24.60 -5.78 8.18
C LEU A 91 -24.55 -6.10 9.68
N ALA A 92 -25.60 -5.76 10.43
CA ALA A 92 -25.69 -6.07 11.86
C ALA A 92 -25.64 -7.58 12.14
N ALA A 93 -26.37 -8.38 11.35
CA ALA A 93 -26.32 -9.83 11.44
C ALA A 93 -24.91 -10.38 11.11
N GLY A 94 -24.28 -9.88 10.04
CA GLY A 94 -22.92 -10.24 9.65
C GLY A 94 -21.90 -9.95 10.75
N ARG A 95 -22.00 -8.78 11.40
CA ARG A 95 -21.16 -8.43 12.57
C ARG A 95 -21.42 -9.37 13.75
N ALA A 96 -22.67 -9.71 14.03
CA ALA A 96 -23.04 -10.55 15.18
C ALA A 96 -22.55 -12.01 15.07
N ILE A 97 -22.37 -12.53 13.86
CA ILE A 97 -21.94 -13.91 13.63
C ILE A 97 -20.41 -14.06 13.48
N GLN A 98 -19.63 -12.97 13.53
CA GLN A 98 -18.19 -13.05 13.36
C GLN A 98 -17.54 -13.99 14.39
N GLY A 99 -16.70 -14.91 13.93
CA GLY A 99 -16.00 -15.90 14.75
C GLY A 99 -16.86 -17.05 15.29
N VAL A 100 -18.15 -17.13 14.95
CA VAL A 100 -19.04 -18.20 15.46
C VAL A 100 -18.75 -19.54 14.76
N PRO A 101 -18.28 -20.58 15.47
CA PRO A 101 -17.89 -21.85 14.84
C PRO A 101 -19.01 -22.49 14.02
N GLY A 102 -18.69 -22.95 12.80
CA GLY A 102 -19.63 -23.65 11.91
C GLY A 102 -20.58 -22.74 11.12
N VAL A 103 -20.57 -21.42 11.35
CA VAL A 103 -21.32 -20.45 10.55
C VAL A 103 -20.47 -20.00 9.36
N PRO A 104 -20.95 -20.12 8.11
CA PRO A 104 -20.26 -19.58 6.94
C PRO A 104 -20.12 -18.05 6.98
N HIS A 105 -19.16 -17.50 6.23
CA HIS A 105 -18.99 -16.03 6.05
C HIS A 105 -18.80 -15.26 7.37
N ASN A 106 -18.17 -15.89 8.37
CA ASN A 106 -18.03 -15.39 9.74
C ASN A 106 -16.65 -14.77 10.04
N ASN A 107 -15.83 -14.51 9.04
CA ASN A 107 -14.50 -13.90 9.21
C ASN A 107 -14.24 -12.89 8.10
N ILE A 108 -15.07 -11.84 8.08
CA ILE A 108 -15.05 -10.75 7.10
C ILE A 108 -15.08 -9.34 7.74
N PRO A 109 -14.33 -9.10 8.85
CA PRO A 109 -14.45 -7.84 9.59
C PRO A 109 -14.12 -6.61 8.74
N ASP A 110 -13.08 -6.67 7.90
CA ASP A 110 -12.67 -5.54 7.06
C ASP A 110 -13.70 -5.26 5.95
N GLY A 111 -14.32 -6.32 5.41
CA GLY A 111 -15.42 -6.20 4.45
C GLY A 111 -16.66 -5.55 5.08
N LEU A 112 -17.01 -5.94 6.31
CA LEU A 112 -18.13 -5.34 7.04
C LEU A 112 -17.88 -3.86 7.38
N ASP A 113 -16.66 -3.51 7.81
CA ASP A 113 -16.31 -2.11 8.10
C ASP A 113 -16.31 -1.23 6.85
N THR A 114 -15.93 -1.80 5.70
CA THR A 114 -15.97 -1.11 4.41
C THR A 114 -17.42 -0.86 3.98
N TYR A 115 -18.30 -1.86 4.13
CA TYR A 115 -19.71 -1.71 3.81
C TYR A 115 -20.47 -0.78 4.77
N ASP A 116 -20.13 -0.80 6.06
CA ASP A 116 -20.65 0.14 7.05
C ASP A 116 -20.31 1.59 6.67
N HIS A 117 -19.08 1.84 6.25
CA HIS A 117 -18.65 3.16 5.79
C HIS A 117 -19.34 3.59 4.49
N PHE A 118 -19.69 2.65 3.62
CA PHE A 118 -20.52 2.94 2.45
C PHE A 118 -21.91 3.47 2.83
N LEU A 119 -22.54 2.89 3.86
CA LEU A 119 -23.88 3.30 4.32
C LEU A 119 -23.86 4.57 5.21
N HIS A 120 -22.80 4.75 5.99
CA HIS A 120 -22.76 5.72 7.10
C HIS A 120 -21.62 6.75 7.01
N GLY A 121 -20.61 6.52 6.17
CA GLY A 121 -19.42 7.37 6.04
C GLY A 121 -19.63 8.64 5.20
N ASN A 122 -20.80 8.80 4.56
CA ASN A 122 -21.18 9.99 3.78
C ASN A 122 -20.15 10.39 2.70
N GLY A 123 -19.48 9.40 2.10
CA GLY A 123 -18.50 9.62 1.03
C GLY A 123 -17.13 10.12 1.51
N ALA A 124 -16.91 10.21 2.83
CA ALA A 124 -15.59 10.54 3.36
C ALA A 124 -14.57 9.47 2.97
N ASP A 125 -13.32 9.84 2.72
CA ASP A 125 -12.26 8.86 2.48
C ASP A 125 -12.08 7.97 3.72
N ARG A 126 -11.75 6.70 3.48
CA ARG A 126 -11.54 5.69 4.53
C ARG A 126 -10.13 5.15 4.48
N HIS A 127 -9.46 5.16 5.63
CA HIS A 127 -8.18 4.47 5.80
C HIS A 127 -8.40 3.03 6.29
N PHE A 128 -7.73 2.06 5.65
CA PHE A 128 -7.73 0.66 6.08
C PHE A 128 -6.32 0.14 6.35
N SER A 129 -6.24 -0.97 7.08
CA SER A 129 -4.96 -1.60 7.39
C SER A 129 -4.49 -2.47 6.23
N TYR A 130 -3.63 -1.92 5.37
CA TYR A 130 -2.97 -2.71 4.33
C TYR A 130 -2.05 -3.80 4.94
N GLU A 131 -1.54 -3.57 6.15
CA GLU A 131 -0.79 -4.57 6.92
C GLU A 131 -1.62 -5.83 7.21
N ARG A 132 -2.92 -5.67 7.51
CA ARG A 132 -3.82 -6.82 7.68
C ARG A 132 -4.03 -7.56 6.36
N PHE A 133 -4.16 -6.86 5.23
CA PHE A 133 -4.30 -7.49 3.93
C PHE A 133 -3.10 -8.39 3.61
N VAL A 134 -1.89 -7.83 3.70
CA VAL A 134 -0.66 -8.58 3.35
C VAL A 134 -0.29 -9.68 4.35
N SER A 135 -0.92 -9.72 5.54
CA SER A 135 -0.69 -10.76 6.54
C SER A 135 -1.77 -11.84 6.56
N THR A 136 -2.98 -11.55 6.10
CA THR A 136 -4.13 -12.47 6.23
C THR A 136 -4.69 -12.98 4.90
N ASP A 137 -4.30 -12.38 3.77
CA ASP A 137 -4.69 -12.83 2.44
C ASP A 137 -3.47 -13.36 1.64
N PRO A 138 -3.55 -14.55 1.03
CA PRO A 138 -2.47 -15.06 0.17
C PRO A 138 -2.14 -14.11 -0.99
N ALA A 139 -3.15 -13.46 -1.61
CA ALA A 139 -2.90 -12.47 -2.65
C ALA A 139 -2.15 -11.25 -2.09
N GLY A 140 -2.50 -10.81 -0.87
CA GLY A 140 -1.79 -9.72 -0.20
C GLY A 140 -0.31 -10.04 0.07
N GLN A 141 0.00 -11.28 0.46
CA GLN A 141 1.38 -11.74 0.64
C GLN A 141 2.16 -11.71 -0.68
N ALA A 142 1.52 -12.14 -1.79
CA ALA A 142 2.12 -12.07 -3.13
C ALA A 142 2.34 -10.62 -3.56
N VAL A 143 1.36 -9.73 -3.37
CA VAL A 143 1.45 -8.30 -3.70
C VAL A 143 2.61 -7.64 -2.95
N LEU A 144 2.78 -7.89 -1.65
CA LEU A 144 3.90 -7.34 -0.87
C LEU A 144 5.25 -7.84 -1.39
N THR A 145 5.35 -9.15 -1.64
CA THR A 145 6.59 -9.78 -2.12
C THR A 145 7.01 -9.19 -3.47
N ASN A 146 6.05 -9.12 -4.40
CA ASN A 146 6.31 -8.64 -5.75
C ASN A 146 6.54 -7.13 -5.80
N SER A 147 5.82 -6.33 -5.01
CA SER A 147 6.09 -4.89 -4.87
C SER A 147 7.48 -4.60 -4.31
N THR A 148 7.91 -5.39 -3.31
CA THR A 148 9.26 -5.26 -2.73
C THR A 148 10.32 -5.53 -3.80
N ARG A 149 10.18 -6.65 -4.53
CA ARG A 149 11.11 -7.04 -5.59
C ARG A 149 11.17 -6.00 -6.71
N ASP A 150 10.02 -5.51 -7.15
CA ASP A 150 9.89 -4.49 -8.19
C ASP A 150 10.61 -3.20 -7.78
N THR A 151 10.45 -2.78 -6.53
CA THR A 151 11.10 -1.57 -5.99
C THR A 151 12.62 -1.76 -5.84
N GLN A 152 13.09 -2.95 -5.44
CA GLN A 152 14.52 -3.27 -5.38
C GLN A 152 15.18 -3.17 -6.76
N GLN A 153 14.54 -3.71 -7.80
CA GLN A 153 15.03 -3.61 -9.18
C GLN A 153 15.09 -2.15 -9.65
N GLY A 154 14.05 -1.35 -9.36
CA GLY A 154 14.06 0.09 -9.62
C GLY A 154 15.20 0.82 -8.89
N ALA A 155 15.46 0.48 -7.63
CA ALA A 155 16.53 1.08 -6.84
C ALA A 155 17.93 0.74 -7.39
N GLU A 156 18.18 -0.52 -7.74
CA GLU A 156 19.46 -0.94 -8.33
C GLU A 156 19.70 -0.28 -9.69
N ALA A 157 18.67 -0.23 -10.55
CA ALA A 157 18.75 0.41 -11.85
C ALA A 157 19.08 1.91 -11.73
N TYR A 158 18.43 2.61 -10.79
CA TYR A 158 18.70 4.03 -10.60
C TYR A 158 20.09 4.28 -10.01
N TYR A 159 20.52 3.48 -9.04
CA TYR A 159 21.88 3.56 -8.52
C TYR A 159 22.94 3.36 -9.63
N ASN A 160 22.74 2.38 -10.52
CA ASN A 160 23.63 2.16 -11.65
C ASN A 160 23.70 3.37 -12.59
N GLN A 161 22.57 4.03 -12.84
CA GLN A 161 22.55 5.28 -13.64
C GLN A 161 23.30 6.42 -12.94
N LEU A 162 23.11 6.57 -11.63
CA LEU A 162 23.83 7.57 -10.83
C LEU A 162 25.35 7.35 -10.90
N VAL A 163 25.83 6.11 -10.71
CA VAL A 163 27.26 5.77 -10.79
C VAL A 163 27.81 5.92 -12.20
N ALA A 164 27.03 5.58 -13.23
CA ALA A 164 27.45 5.81 -14.62
C ALA A 164 27.66 7.30 -14.93
N ASN A 165 26.83 8.17 -14.35
CA ASN A 165 26.93 9.62 -14.50
C ASN A 165 28.02 10.25 -13.61
N ASP A 166 28.22 9.73 -12.40
CA ASP A 166 29.27 10.14 -11.46
C ASP A 166 29.91 8.91 -10.79
N PRO A 167 31.03 8.39 -11.35
CA PRO A 167 31.72 7.23 -10.79
C PRO A 167 32.24 7.41 -9.36
N SER A 168 32.35 8.65 -8.86
CA SER A 168 32.79 8.89 -7.47
C SER A 168 31.77 8.37 -6.45
N LEU A 169 30.50 8.22 -6.84
CA LEU A 169 29.42 7.71 -6.01
C LEU A 169 29.62 6.26 -5.57
N ALA A 170 30.34 5.45 -6.35
CA ALA A 170 30.59 4.04 -6.03
C ALA A 170 31.45 3.82 -4.77
N ASN A 171 32.19 4.84 -4.32
CA ASN A 171 33.17 4.73 -3.23
C ASN A 171 32.70 5.35 -1.91
N ARG A 172 31.43 5.72 -1.79
CA ARG A 172 30.88 6.35 -0.58
C ARG A 172 29.40 5.99 -0.39
N PRO A 173 28.84 6.14 0.82
CA PRO A 173 27.41 6.03 1.00
C PRO A 173 26.64 7.04 0.14
N VAL A 174 25.58 6.59 -0.51
CA VAL A 174 24.71 7.40 -1.36
C VAL A 174 23.27 7.21 -0.94
N THR A 175 22.56 8.29 -0.66
CA THR A 175 21.11 8.26 -0.41
C THR A 175 20.39 8.87 -1.59
N PHE A 176 19.29 8.28 -2.04
CA PHE A 176 18.41 8.82 -3.07
C PHE A 176 16.96 8.41 -2.82
N GLN A 177 16.03 9.00 -3.56
CA GLN A 177 14.61 8.66 -3.49
C GLN A 177 14.08 8.25 -4.86
N ILE A 178 13.16 7.29 -4.87
CA ILE A 178 12.42 6.86 -6.06
C ILE A 178 10.93 6.74 -5.75
N THR A 179 10.10 6.94 -6.77
CA THR A 179 8.65 6.71 -6.72
C THR A 179 8.22 6.01 -8.00
N GLY A 180 7.35 5.00 -7.86
CA GLY A 180 6.82 4.19 -8.96
C GLY A 180 5.46 4.68 -9.45
N SER A 181 5.12 4.32 -10.68
CA SER A 181 3.76 4.43 -11.22
C SER A 181 2.80 3.44 -10.53
N GLN A 182 1.51 3.58 -10.81
CA GLN A 182 0.51 2.62 -10.33
C GLN A 182 0.74 1.21 -10.89
N ILE A 183 0.41 0.21 -10.08
CA ILE A 183 0.36 -1.20 -10.43
C ILE A 183 -1.06 -1.69 -10.10
N PRO A 184 -1.81 -2.22 -11.08
CA PRO A 184 -3.13 -2.80 -10.84
C PRO A 184 -3.01 -4.17 -10.16
N VAL A 185 -3.65 -4.30 -9.00
CA VAL A 185 -3.88 -5.56 -8.27
C VAL A 185 -5.20 -6.16 -8.72
N GLY A 186 -5.18 -7.44 -9.07
CA GLY A 186 -6.33 -8.17 -9.63
C GLY A 186 -6.29 -8.39 -11.13
N SER A 187 -5.25 -7.91 -11.83
CA SER A 187 -5.16 -7.98 -13.29
C SER A 187 -4.04 -8.89 -13.82
N SER A 188 -3.25 -9.53 -12.95
CA SER A 188 -2.15 -10.42 -13.36
C SER A 188 -1.85 -11.49 -12.31
N GLU A 189 -1.10 -12.53 -12.69
CA GLU A 189 -0.62 -13.55 -11.75
C GLU A 189 0.35 -12.99 -10.71
N GLN A 190 1.14 -11.97 -11.07
CA GLN A 190 2.11 -11.33 -10.17
C GLN A 190 1.41 -10.43 -9.13
N PHE A 191 0.29 -9.82 -9.50
CA PHE A 191 -0.52 -8.99 -8.61
C PHE A 191 -1.96 -9.52 -8.63
N PRO A 192 -2.20 -10.66 -7.95
CA PRO A 192 -3.47 -11.39 -8.03
C PRO A 192 -4.61 -10.66 -7.31
N TYR A 193 -5.84 -11.03 -7.66
CA TYR A 193 -7.05 -10.52 -7.00
C TYR A 193 -7.14 -11.10 -5.57
N PRO A 194 -7.68 -10.37 -4.57
CA PRO A 194 -7.86 -10.90 -3.22
C PRO A 194 -8.54 -12.28 -3.18
N GLU A 195 -7.98 -13.20 -2.39
CA GLU A 195 -8.47 -14.58 -2.36
C GLU A 195 -9.56 -14.80 -1.30
N THR A 196 -9.45 -14.15 -0.15
CA THR A 196 -10.42 -14.30 0.93
C THR A 196 -11.61 -13.38 0.72
N GLU A 197 -12.81 -13.86 1.06
CA GLU A 197 -14.04 -13.07 0.98
C GLU A 197 -13.93 -11.72 1.71
N ASN A 198 -13.21 -11.70 2.84
CA ASN A 198 -12.98 -10.47 3.60
C ASN A 198 -12.37 -9.37 2.71
N TRP A 199 -11.29 -9.70 2.00
CA TRP A 199 -10.55 -8.73 1.20
C TRP A 199 -11.15 -8.50 -0.18
N GLN A 200 -11.86 -9.49 -0.73
CA GLN A 200 -12.71 -9.30 -1.90
C GLN A 200 -13.77 -8.22 -1.64
N LYS A 201 -14.37 -8.22 -0.45
CA LYS A 201 -15.37 -7.21 -0.04
C LYS A 201 -14.77 -5.92 0.49
N ALA A 202 -13.57 -5.96 1.07
CA ALA A 202 -12.97 -4.78 1.70
C ALA A 202 -12.27 -3.86 0.71
N ILE A 203 -11.64 -4.40 -0.33
CA ILE A 203 -10.88 -3.60 -1.29
C ILE A 203 -10.91 -4.15 -2.72
N GLY A 204 -11.15 -5.45 -2.92
CA GLY A 204 -11.22 -6.04 -4.25
C GLY A 204 -9.96 -5.78 -5.09
N GLY A 205 -10.17 -5.57 -6.39
CA GLY A 205 -9.12 -5.14 -7.31
C GLY A 205 -8.84 -3.66 -7.05
N HIS A 206 -7.57 -3.29 -6.96
CA HIS A 206 -7.18 -1.94 -6.53
C HIS A 206 -5.83 -1.56 -7.12
N ASN A 207 -5.41 -0.31 -6.97
CA ASN A 207 -4.09 0.13 -7.40
C ASN A 207 -3.13 0.20 -6.22
N VAL A 208 -1.87 -0.18 -6.45
CA VAL A 208 -0.76 0.06 -5.52
C VAL A 208 0.34 0.87 -6.19
N TRP A 209 1.17 1.57 -5.41
CA TRP A 209 2.42 2.13 -5.89
C TRP A 209 3.44 2.19 -4.75
N ASN A 210 4.72 2.17 -5.11
CA ASN A 210 5.81 2.19 -4.14
C ASN A 210 6.55 3.52 -4.20
N SER A 211 6.98 3.99 -3.03
CA SER A 211 7.93 5.09 -2.89
C SER A 211 8.99 4.68 -1.88
N ALA A 212 10.23 5.09 -2.10
CA ALA A 212 11.34 4.62 -1.29
C ALA A 212 12.41 5.69 -1.09
N THR A 213 12.98 5.71 0.12
CA THR A 213 14.29 6.32 0.37
C THR A 213 15.32 5.19 0.47
N VAL A 214 16.33 5.23 -0.39
CA VAL A 214 17.34 4.19 -0.51
C VAL A 214 18.68 4.76 -0.11
N THR A 215 19.39 4.05 0.76
CA THR A 215 20.81 4.31 1.06
C THR A 215 21.63 3.11 0.61
N VAL A 216 22.60 3.37 -0.27
CA VAL A 216 23.55 2.39 -0.79
C VAL A 216 24.88 2.59 -0.10
N TYR A 217 25.47 1.50 0.40
CA TYR A 217 26.77 1.47 1.05
C TYR A 217 27.78 0.80 0.13
N PRO A 218 29.00 1.35 -0.01
CA PRO A 218 30.04 0.76 -0.84
C PRO A 218 30.40 -0.64 -0.29
N PRO A 219 30.92 -1.53 -1.15
CA PRO A 219 31.33 -2.85 -0.72
C PRO A 219 32.44 -2.77 0.33
N GLU A 220 32.43 -3.70 1.29
CA GLU A 220 33.46 -3.79 2.34
C GLU A 220 34.84 -4.18 1.79
N GLN A 221 34.86 -4.86 0.64
CA GLN A 221 36.07 -5.30 -0.04
C GLN A 221 36.13 -4.74 -1.47
N PRO A 222 37.31 -4.36 -1.98
CA PRO A 222 37.46 -3.95 -3.38
C PRO A 222 36.91 -5.01 -4.35
N GLY A 223 36.08 -4.58 -5.29
CA GLY A 223 35.43 -5.46 -6.28
C GLY A 223 34.21 -6.23 -5.75
N GLY A 224 33.78 -6.00 -4.51
CA GLY A 224 32.52 -6.52 -3.97
C GLY A 224 31.28 -5.78 -4.50
N GLN A 225 30.10 -6.29 -4.17
CA GLN A 225 28.82 -5.65 -4.48
C GLN A 225 28.38 -4.71 -3.35
N PRO A 226 27.80 -3.54 -3.66
CA PRO A 226 27.30 -2.62 -2.65
C PRO A 226 26.07 -3.19 -1.94
N ARG A 227 25.85 -2.72 -0.71
CA ARG A 227 24.70 -3.09 0.13
C ARG A 227 23.64 -2.00 0.07
N PHE A 228 22.39 -2.39 -0.16
CA PHE A 228 21.23 -1.50 -0.18
C PHE A 228 20.48 -1.55 1.15
N SER A 229 19.96 -0.40 1.56
CA SER A 229 19.01 -0.23 2.66
C SER A 229 17.90 0.68 2.21
N MET A 230 16.69 0.16 2.11
CA MET A 230 15.53 0.85 1.55
C MET A 230 14.43 0.96 2.59
N ASP A 231 14.02 2.19 2.88
CA ASP A 231 12.79 2.45 3.60
C ASP A 231 11.68 2.68 2.57
N MET A 232 10.91 1.62 2.32
CA MET A 232 9.84 1.55 1.33
C MET A 232 8.49 1.87 1.99
N THR A 233 7.69 2.69 1.33
CA THR A 233 6.26 2.84 1.60
C THR A 233 5.49 2.29 0.40
N LEU A 234 4.66 1.28 0.65
CA LEU A 234 3.69 0.76 -0.30
C LEU A 234 2.34 1.41 0.01
N HIS A 235 1.76 2.03 -0.99
CA HIS A 235 0.45 2.68 -0.92
C HIS A 235 -0.56 1.85 -1.69
N ALA A 236 -1.80 1.84 -1.23
CA ALA A 236 -2.92 1.18 -1.88
C ALA A 236 -4.11 2.11 -1.92
N GLU A 237 -4.85 2.09 -3.02
CA GLU A 237 -6.03 2.92 -3.20
C GLU A 237 -7.00 2.29 -4.18
N ASP A 238 -8.29 2.41 -3.87
CA ASP A 238 -9.39 2.14 -4.76
C ASP A 238 -10.56 3.10 -4.51
N ARG A 239 -11.49 3.16 -5.46
CA ARG A 239 -12.82 3.75 -5.24
C ARG A 239 -13.78 2.65 -4.86
N TYR A 240 -14.18 2.61 -3.58
CA TYR A 240 -15.24 1.70 -3.16
C TYR A 240 -16.57 2.19 -3.74
N ASN A 241 -17.10 1.47 -4.72
CA ASN A 241 -18.37 1.71 -5.38
C ASN A 241 -19.01 0.38 -5.82
N PHE A 242 -20.22 0.44 -6.38
CA PHE A 242 -20.88 -0.72 -6.98
C PHE A 242 -20.98 -0.57 -8.50
N ASN A 243 -20.75 -1.67 -9.23
CA ASN A 243 -20.56 -1.63 -10.67
C ASN A 243 -21.73 -2.27 -11.44
N PRO A 244 -22.26 -1.59 -12.48
CA PRO A 244 -23.30 -2.17 -13.33
C PRO A 244 -22.89 -3.53 -13.92
N GLY A 245 -23.73 -4.55 -13.73
CA GLY A 245 -23.51 -5.90 -14.25
C GLY A 245 -22.58 -6.78 -13.41
N GLN A 246 -21.98 -6.24 -12.35
CA GLN A 246 -21.20 -7.03 -11.39
C GLN A 246 -22.08 -7.62 -10.30
N HIS A 247 -21.52 -8.58 -9.57
CA HIS A 247 -22.16 -9.23 -8.45
C HIS A 247 -21.12 -9.59 -7.39
N ASP A 248 -21.60 -9.66 -6.15
CA ASP A 248 -20.81 -10.18 -5.04
C ASP A 248 -20.41 -11.64 -5.31
N ILE A 249 -19.10 -11.92 -5.24
CA ILE A 249 -18.53 -13.25 -5.57
C ILE A 249 -19.10 -14.34 -4.65
N ALA A 250 -19.23 -14.04 -3.35
CA ALA A 250 -19.60 -15.04 -2.35
C ALA A 250 -21.11 -15.33 -2.34
N THR A 251 -21.94 -14.30 -2.48
CA THR A 251 -23.41 -14.42 -2.33
C THR A 251 -24.17 -14.41 -3.65
N GLY A 252 -23.54 -13.96 -4.75
CA GLY A 252 -24.21 -13.72 -6.03
C GLY A 252 -25.15 -12.53 -6.02
N ALA A 253 -25.17 -11.73 -4.95
CA ALA A 253 -26.02 -10.54 -4.87
C ALA A 253 -25.59 -9.53 -5.95
N PRO A 254 -26.50 -9.06 -6.81
CA PRO A 254 -26.14 -8.12 -7.86
C PRO A 254 -25.82 -6.74 -7.27
N ASP A 255 -24.77 -6.11 -7.80
CA ASP A 255 -24.34 -4.77 -7.41
C ASP A 255 -25.43 -3.72 -7.60
N ALA A 256 -26.37 -3.96 -8.52
CA ALA A 256 -27.52 -3.09 -8.76
C ALA A 256 -28.38 -2.81 -7.51
N ALA A 257 -28.39 -3.73 -6.52
CA ALA A 257 -29.11 -3.52 -5.27
C ALA A 257 -28.46 -2.40 -4.43
N ASN A 258 -27.14 -2.40 -4.28
CA ASN A 258 -26.41 -1.36 -3.55
C ASN A 258 -26.18 -0.10 -4.39
N GLY A 259 -25.99 -0.25 -5.71
CA GLY A 259 -25.93 0.87 -6.65
C GLY A 259 -27.21 1.70 -6.73
N ARG A 260 -28.35 1.16 -6.29
CA ARG A 260 -29.56 1.95 -6.07
C ARG A 260 -29.41 2.90 -4.87
N LEU A 261 -28.73 2.46 -3.80
CA LEU A 261 -28.44 3.31 -2.65
C LEU A 261 -27.48 4.45 -3.04
N GLU A 262 -26.47 4.18 -3.87
CA GLU A 262 -25.58 5.22 -4.42
C GLU A 262 -26.34 6.27 -5.23
N ARG A 263 -27.14 5.82 -6.19
CA ARG A 263 -27.93 6.71 -7.05
C ARG A 263 -28.92 7.58 -6.29
N THR A 264 -29.30 7.19 -5.08
CA THR A 264 -30.25 7.93 -4.24
C THR A 264 -29.59 8.68 -3.08
N GLY A 265 -28.27 8.61 -2.95
CA GLY A 265 -27.52 9.22 -1.83
C GLY A 265 -27.78 8.55 -0.48
N LEU A 266 -28.33 7.32 -0.47
CA LEU A 266 -28.51 6.52 0.74
C LEU A 266 -27.30 5.65 1.06
N GLY A 267 -26.43 5.42 0.08
CA GLY A 267 -25.07 4.91 0.21
C GLY A 267 -24.14 5.80 -0.60
N HIS A 268 -22.85 5.80 -0.29
CA HIS A 268 -21.90 6.73 -0.87
C HIS A 268 -20.63 6.01 -1.27
N GLN A 269 -20.23 6.14 -2.53
CA GLN A 269 -18.89 5.77 -2.94
C GLN A 269 -17.84 6.67 -2.28
N TYR A 270 -16.64 6.14 -2.04
CA TYR A 270 -15.56 6.87 -1.38
C TYR A 270 -14.19 6.29 -1.73
N THR A 271 -13.13 7.08 -1.55
CA THR A 271 -11.75 6.58 -1.69
C THR A 271 -11.40 5.73 -0.47
N ASN A 272 -11.07 4.46 -0.71
CA ASN A 272 -10.58 3.55 0.31
C ASN A 272 -9.07 3.38 0.10
N TYR A 273 -8.27 3.75 1.10
CA TYR A 273 -6.82 3.81 0.94
C TYR A 273 -6.08 3.24 2.14
N GLY A 274 -4.87 2.76 1.91
CA GLY A 274 -4.03 2.17 2.94
C GLY A 274 -2.56 2.35 2.62
N THR A 275 -1.72 2.28 3.65
CA THR A 275 -0.26 2.27 3.48
C THR A 275 0.37 1.22 4.39
N LEU A 276 1.52 0.70 3.97
CA LEU A 276 2.43 -0.02 4.84
C LEU A 276 3.87 0.42 4.58
N GLN A 277 4.73 0.18 5.56
CA GLN A 277 6.15 0.52 5.46
C GLN A 277 7.04 -0.69 5.75
N ARG A 278 8.13 -0.81 4.99
CA ARG A 278 9.14 -1.85 5.14
C ARG A 278 10.54 -1.27 5.06
N GLN A 279 11.42 -1.71 5.97
CA GLN A 279 12.85 -1.57 5.82
C GLN A 279 13.37 -2.84 5.18
N VAL A 280 13.95 -2.69 4.01
CA VAL A 280 14.44 -3.78 3.17
C VAL A 280 15.93 -3.63 2.96
N THR A 281 16.71 -4.64 3.30
CA THR A 281 18.16 -4.64 3.09
C THR A 281 18.59 -5.82 2.26
N TRP A 282 19.43 -5.60 1.26
CA TRP A 282 19.96 -6.65 0.38
C TRP A 282 21.31 -6.25 -0.21
N THR A 283 22.00 -7.21 -0.83
CA THR A 283 23.22 -6.97 -1.62
C THR A 283 22.83 -6.86 -3.09
N GLN A 284 23.44 -5.94 -3.82
CA GLN A 284 23.15 -5.73 -5.24
C GLN A 284 23.19 -7.05 -6.03
N GLY A 285 22.19 -7.27 -6.89
CA GLY A 285 22.08 -8.47 -7.72
C GLY A 285 21.65 -9.72 -6.95
N SER A 286 21.27 -9.61 -5.68
CA SER A 286 20.71 -10.70 -4.87
C SER A 286 19.44 -10.26 -4.11
N PRO A 287 18.44 -9.66 -4.79
CA PRO A 287 17.22 -9.16 -4.15
C PRO A 287 16.40 -10.26 -3.46
N GLU A 288 16.51 -11.50 -3.89
CA GLU A 288 15.86 -12.68 -3.29
C GLU A 288 16.36 -12.99 -1.87
N ASN A 289 17.56 -12.53 -1.50
CA ASN A 289 18.14 -12.72 -0.18
C ASN A 289 17.85 -11.55 0.78
N ALA A 290 16.90 -10.69 0.43
CA ALA A 290 16.58 -9.51 1.21
C ALA A 290 16.01 -9.86 2.59
N VAL A 291 16.38 -9.03 3.57
CA VAL A 291 15.70 -8.98 4.87
C VAL A 291 14.71 -7.84 4.82
N SER A 292 13.43 -8.15 4.98
CA SER A 292 12.33 -7.17 5.04
C SER A 292 11.72 -7.16 6.44
N ARG A 293 11.55 -5.96 7.02
CA ARG A 293 10.96 -5.76 8.35
C ARG A 293 9.99 -4.59 8.35
N PRO A 294 8.86 -4.64 9.07
CA PRO A 294 8.00 -3.47 9.24
C PRO A 294 8.75 -2.27 9.84
N ILE A 295 8.51 -1.07 9.30
CA ILE A 295 8.95 0.20 9.92
C ILE A 295 7.82 0.66 10.82
N GLY A 296 8.09 0.83 12.12
CA GLY A 296 7.12 1.39 13.05
C GLY A 296 6.01 0.46 13.55
N GLY A 297 6.12 -0.86 13.38
CA GLY A 297 5.16 -1.82 13.93
C GLY A 297 5.48 -2.23 15.37
N ARG A 298 4.55 -1.94 16.30
CA ARG A 298 4.25 -2.84 17.43
C ARG A 298 3.29 -3.91 16.95
#